data_AF-A0A1D6L139-F1
#
_entry.id   AF-A0A1D6L139-F1
#
_cell.length_a   1.000
_cell.length_b   1.000
_cell.length_c   1.000
_cell.angle_alpha   90.00
_cell.angle_beta   90.00
_cell.angle_gamma   90.00
#
_symmetry.space_group_name_H-M   'P 1'
#
loop_
_entity.id
_entity.type
_entity.pdbx_description
1 polymer ?
#
loop_
_entity_poly.entity_id
_entity_poly.type
_entity_poly.pdbx_seq_one_letter_code
_entity_poly.pdbx_strand_id
1 'polypeptide(L)'
;MGASGPAAPPATHRRRCIQLLLLLALAVAPLGSRGLRVRAAGADTGGLSRDAFPKGFVFGTATSAYQVEGAATSGGRGPCIWDPFVHTPGKIAEDANADVTTDEYHRYKEDVDLMKSLNFDAYRFSISWSRIFPDGEGKINEEGVQYYNNLIDYMIKQGLTPYANLNHYDLPLALQKKYQGWLGPKIV
;
A
#
# COMPACT_ATOMS: atom_id res chain seq x y z
N MET A 1 -43.90 -72.72 3.11
CA MET A 1 -44.04 -71.29 2.73
C MET A 1 -42.67 -70.78 2.33
N GLY A 2 -42.57 -70.18 1.14
CA GLY A 2 -41.30 -69.95 0.43
C GLY A 2 -40.55 -68.68 0.79
N ALA A 3 -39.37 -68.54 0.19
CA ALA A 3 -38.80 -67.28 -0.27
C ALA A 3 -37.69 -67.57 -1.28
N SER A 4 -37.96 -67.26 -2.55
CA SER A 4 -37.03 -67.21 -3.68
C SER A 4 -36.09 -66.00 -3.55
N GLY A 5 -34.78 -66.19 -3.74
CA GLY A 5 -33.81 -65.10 -3.87
C GLY A 5 -33.99 -64.32 -5.19
N PRO A 6 -33.60 -63.03 -5.25
CA PRO A 6 -33.88 -62.18 -6.39
C PRO A 6 -33.02 -62.55 -7.61
N ALA A 7 -33.67 -62.58 -8.77
CA ALA A 7 -33.05 -62.77 -10.08
C ALA A 7 -32.24 -61.54 -10.50
N ALA A 8 -31.13 -61.78 -11.21
CA ALA A 8 -30.29 -60.72 -11.79
C ALA A 8 -31.06 -59.91 -12.86
N PRO A 9 -30.86 -58.59 -12.95
CA PRO A 9 -31.60 -57.74 -13.89
C PRO A 9 -31.15 -57.95 -15.34
N PRO A 10 -32.06 -57.74 -16.33
CA PRO A 10 -31.82 -58.01 -17.73
C PRO A 10 -30.81 -57.04 -18.38
N ALA A 11 -30.07 -57.54 -19.38
CA ALA A 11 -28.95 -56.89 -20.08
C ALA A 11 -29.29 -55.60 -20.85
N THR A 12 -30.54 -55.15 -20.86
CA THR A 12 -31.02 -53.97 -21.59
C THR A 12 -30.75 -52.65 -20.85
N HIS A 13 -30.53 -52.66 -19.53
CA HIS A 13 -30.21 -51.45 -18.76
C HIS A 13 -28.75 -50.98 -18.90
N ARG A 14 -27.80 -51.87 -19.22
CA ARG A 14 -26.38 -51.51 -19.38
C ARG A 14 -26.09 -50.67 -20.62
N ARG A 15 -26.88 -50.79 -21.69
CA ARG A 15 -26.66 -50.03 -22.94
C ARG A 15 -27.11 -48.57 -22.83
N ARG A 16 -28.15 -48.27 -22.04
CA ARG A 16 -28.64 -46.89 -21.85
C ARG A 16 -27.73 -46.05 -20.95
N CYS A 17 -27.09 -46.63 -19.93
CA CYS A 17 -26.13 -45.89 -19.10
C CYS A 17 -24.83 -45.54 -19.85
N ILE A 18 -24.35 -46.41 -20.75
CA ILE A 18 -23.14 -46.16 -21.54
C ILE A 18 -23.39 -45.08 -22.61
N GLN A 19 -24.57 -45.06 -23.23
CA GLN A 19 -24.93 -44.01 -24.19
C GLN A 19 -25.16 -42.64 -23.52
N LEU A 20 -25.63 -42.60 -22.28
CA LEU A 20 -25.77 -41.34 -21.52
C LEU A 20 -24.43 -40.79 -21.02
N LEU A 21 -23.47 -41.68 -20.70
CA LEU A 21 -22.09 -41.29 -20.32
C LEU A 21 -21.27 -40.79 -21.53
N LEU A 22 -21.50 -41.33 -22.73
CA LEU A 22 -20.86 -40.85 -23.96
C LEU A 22 -21.39 -39.50 -24.45
N LEU A 23 -22.66 -39.17 -24.17
CA LEU A 23 -23.24 -37.86 -24.50
C LEU A 23 -22.83 -36.75 -23.53
N LEU A 24 -22.45 -37.06 -22.28
CA LEU A 24 -21.88 -36.08 -21.36
C LEU A 24 -20.41 -35.75 -21.65
N ALA A 25 -19.68 -36.62 -22.36
CA ALA A 25 -18.25 -36.44 -22.64
C ALA A 25 -17.94 -35.51 -23.84
N LEU A 26 -18.94 -35.12 -24.63
CA LEU A 26 -18.77 -34.25 -25.81
C LEU A 26 -19.12 -32.77 -25.58
N ALA A 27 -19.47 -32.36 -24.36
CA ALA A 27 -19.84 -30.99 -24.03
C ALA A 27 -18.79 -30.23 -23.19
N VAL A 28 -17.56 -30.75 -23.05
CA VAL A 28 -16.44 -30.01 -22.44
C VAL A 28 -15.40 -29.75 -23.51
N ALA A 29 -15.69 -28.78 -24.39
CA ALA A 29 -14.63 -28.11 -25.11
C ALA A 29 -13.73 -27.42 -24.08
N PRO A 30 -12.39 -27.48 -24.19
CA PRO A 30 -11.56 -26.63 -23.37
C PRO A 30 -11.90 -25.20 -23.81
N LEU A 31 -12.57 -24.44 -22.94
CA LEU A 31 -12.42 -22.99 -22.99
C LEU A 31 -10.95 -22.76 -22.69
N GLY A 32 -10.13 -22.79 -23.74
CA GLY A 32 -8.80 -22.23 -23.69
C GLY A 32 -8.99 -20.86 -23.08
N SER A 33 -8.29 -20.62 -21.98
CA SER A 33 -8.20 -19.34 -21.32
C SER A 33 -7.65 -18.38 -22.37
N ARG A 34 -8.54 -17.81 -23.20
CA ARG A 34 -8.30 -16.54 -23.86
C ARG A 34 -8.19 -15.59 -22.70
N GLY A 35 -6.96 -15.47 -22.19
CA GLY A 35 -6.59 -14.38 -21.33
C GLY A 35 -7.16 -13.15 -22.01
N LEU A 36 -8.10 -12.50 -21.34
CA LEU A 36 -8.63 -11.25 -21.78
C LEU A 36 -7.43 -10.32 -21.78
N ARG A 37 -6.74 -10.21 -22.92
CA ARG A 37 -5.89 -9.06 -23.17
C ARG A 37 -6.86 -7.90 -23.23
N VAL A 38 -7.10 -7.31 -22.07
CA VAL A 38 -7.46 -5.90 -22.00
C VAL A 38 -6.34 -5.20 -22.75
N ARG A 39 -6.54 -4.96 -24.04
CA ARG A 39 -5.82 -3.88 -24.69
C ARG A 39 -6.20 -2.68 -23.86
N ALA A 40 -5.25 -2.08 -23.16
CA ALA A 40 -5.39 -0.70 -22.74
C ALA A 40 -5.89 0.03 -24.00
N ALA A 41 -7.15 0.47 -23.97
CA ALA A 41 -7.61 1.43 -24.96
C ALA A 41 -6.53 2.49 -24.96
N GLY A 42 -5.89 2.74 -26.11
CA GLY A 42 -4.79 3.68 -26.19
C GLY A 42 -5.31 4.99 -25.62
N ALA A 43 -4.92 5.29 -24.39
CA ALA A 43 -5.34 6.50 -23.74
C ALA A 43 -4.79 7.61 -24.62
N ASP A 44 -5.65 8.51 -25.07
CA ASP A 44 -5.17 9.72 -25.74
C ASP A 44 -4.39 10.52 -24.70
N THR A 45 -3.08 10.37 -24.71
CA THR A 45 -2.16 11.07 -23.81
C THR A 45 -1.83 12.47 -24.32
N GLY A 46 -2.50 12.96 -25.37
CA GLY A 46 -2.18 14.23 -26.00
C GLY A 46 -0.76 14.28 -26.58
N GLY A 47 -0.20 13.12 -26.94
CA GLY A 47 1.18 12.98 -27.43
C GLY A 47 2.24 12.82 -26.34
N LEU A 48 1.86 12.77 -25.06
CA LEU A 48 2.80 12.55 -23.97
C LEU A 48 3.13 11.05 -23.82
N SER A 49 4.42 10.75 -23.69
CA SER A 49 4.95 9.43 -23.37
C SER A 49 6.32 9.59 -22.70
N ARG A 50 6.91 8.50 -22.20
CA ARG A 50 8.28 8.54 -21.66
C ARG A 50 9.32 8.98 -22.71
N ASP A 51 9.07 8.72 -23.99
CA ASP A 51 9.96 9.11 -25.10
C ASP A 51 9.94 10.63 -25.36
N ALA A 52 8.94 11.35 -24.85
CA ALA A 52 8.87 12.80 -24.92
C ALA A 52 9.78 13.51 -23.89
N PHE A 53 10.40 12.76 -22.98
CA PHE A 53 11.28 13.28 -21.91
C PHE A 53 12.73 12.82 -22.13
N PRO A 54 13.73 13.51 -21.53
CA PRO A 54 15.11 13.06 -21.57
C PRO A 54 15.27 11.61 -21.09
N LYS A 55 16.23 10.87 -21.67
CA LYS A 55 16.53 9.52 -21.20
C LYS A 55 16.88 9.53 -19.72
N GLY A 56 16.26 8.64 -18.95
CA GLY A 56 16.44 8.56 -17.50
C GLY A 56 15.64 9.58 -16.70
N PHE A 57 14.70 10.32 -17.33
CA PHE A 57 13.76 11.16 -16.58
C PHE A 57 12.92 10.30 -15.61
N VAL A 58 12.90 10.70 -14.34
CA VAL A 58 12.25 9.97 -13.25
C VAL A 58 10.84 10.52 -13.05
N PHE A 59 9.84 9.63 -13.10
CA PHE A 59 8.47 9.94 -12.70
C PHE A 59 8.19 9.33 -11.34
N GLY A 60 7.64 10.12 -10.41
CA GLY A 60 7.28 9.62 -9.08
C GLY A 60 6.09 10.35 -8.49
N THR A 61 5.61 9.81 -7.38
CA THR A 61 4.61 10.44 -6.51
C THR A 61 5.28 10.98 -5.25
N ALA A 62 4.58 11.83 -4.52
CA ALA A 62 5.09 12.44 -3.29
C ALA A 62 4.03 12.52 -2.19
N THR A 63 4.43 12.20 -0.97
CA THR A 63 3.64 12.35 0.25
C THR A 63 4.48 13.00 1.36
N SER A 64 3.91 13.09 2.56
CA SER A 64 4.65 13.41 3.78
C SER A 64 4.15 12.57 4.96
N ALA A 65 5.04 12.31 5.91
CA ALA A 65 4.80 11.44 7.05
C ALA A 65 3.48 11.73 7.76
N TYR A 66 3.31 12.97 8.24
CA TYR A 66 2.12 13.35 9.01
C TYR A 66 0.83 13.32 8.18
N GLN A 67 0.92 13.42 6.86
CA GLN A 67 -0.25 13.40 5.98
C GLN A 67 -0.74 11.99 5.66
N VAL A 68 0.12 10.96 5.68
CA VAL A 68 -0.27 9.61 5.21
C VAL A 68 0.00 8.47 6.19
N GLU A 69 0.97 8.61 7.10
CA GLU A 69 1.37 7.49 7.97
C GLU A 69 0.25 7.08 8.94
N GLY A 70 -0.32 8.06 9.64
CA GLY A 70 -1.11 7.79 10.83
C GLY A 70 -0.23 7.29 11.98
N ALA A 71 -0.80 6.48 12.86
CA ALA A 71 -0.12 5.97 14.06
C ALA A 71 0.58 7.12 14.84
N ALA A 72 -0.10 8.26 14.96
CA ALA A 72 0.51 9.50 15.49
C ALA A 72 0.93 9.36 16.96
N THR A 73 0.21 8.53 17.73
CA THR A 73 0.43 8.26 19.16
C THR A 73 0.83 6.81 19.44
N SER A 74 1.19 6.06 18.39
CA SER A 74 1.57 4.64 18.46
C SER A 74 3.00 4.42 17.96
N GLY A 75 3.53 3.22 18.18
CA GLY A 75 4.85 2.80 17.67
C GLY A 75 6.01 3.66 18.18
N GLY A 76 5.90 4.17 19.40
CA GLY A 76 6.94 4.96 20.06
C GLY A 76 7.14 6.39 19.54
N ARG A 77 6.32 6.87 18.59
CA ARG A 77 6.40 8.23 18.06
C ARG A 77 6.09 9.27 19.15
N GLY A 78 6.95 10.27 19.29
CA GLY A 78 6.67 11.47 20.10
C GLY A 78 5.83 12.51 19.32
N PRO A 79 5.18 13.45 20.02
CA PRO A 79 4.39 14.49 19.35
C PRO A 79 5.29 15.47 18.59
N CYS A 80 4.85 15.87 17.40
CA CYS A 80 5.35 17.03 16.68
C CYS A 80 4.46 18.27 16.94
N ILE A 81 4.83 19.42 16.40
CA ILE A 81 4.08 20.68 16.57
C ILE A 81 2.66 20.63 15.98
N TRP A 82 2.42 19.75 14.99
CA TRP A 82 1.09 19.59 14.40
C TRP A 82 0.13 18.82 15.30
N ASP A 83 0.60 17.85 16.08
CA ASP A 83 -0.25 17.05 16.97
C ASP A 83 -1.14 17.90 17.90
N PRO A 84 -0.62 18.86 18.70
CA PRO A 84 -1.48 19.73 19.50
C PRO A 84 -2.25 20.78 18.66
N PHE A 85 -1.70 21.18 17.52
CA PHE A 85 -2.32 22.19 16.66
C PHE A 85 -3.61 21.68 16.03
N VAL A 86 -3.61 20.47 15.47
CA VAL A 86 -4.81 19.88 14.84
C VAL A 86 -5.89 19.51 15.84
N HIS A 87 -5.50 19.24 17.09
CA HIS A 87 -6.43 18.97 18.20
C HIS A 87 -7.04 20.23 18.83
N THR A 88 -6.67 21.42 18.34
CA THR A 88 -7.30 22.67 18.80
C THR A 88 -8.61 22.91 18.02
N PRO A 89 -9.77 23.07 18.70
CA PRO A 89 -11.05 23.27 18.03
C PRO A 89 -11.04 24.44 17.03
N GLY A 90 -11.63 24.22 15.86
CA GLY A 90 -11.74 25.19 14.78
C GLY A 90 -10.44 25.45 13.99
N LYS A 91 -9.34 24.72 14.26
CA LYS A 91 -8.10 24.85 13.48
C LYS A 91 -8.10 24.06 12.19
N ILE A 92 -8.76 22.90 12.19
CA ILE A 92 -8.89 22.03 11.03
C ILE A 92 -10.37 21.95 10.66
N ALA A 93 -10.65 21.81 9.37
CA ALA A 93 -12.01 21.62 8.89
C ALA A 93 -12.65 20.42 9.59
N GLU A 94 -13.87 20.62 10.09
CA GLU A 94 -14.65 19.59 10.79
C GLU A 94 -13.93 19.00 12.02
N ASP A 95 -12.95 19.73 12.60
CA ASP A 95 -12.11 19.27 13.71
C ASP A 95 -11.40 17.93 13.44
N ALA A 96 -11.13 17.63 12.16
CA ALA A 96 -10.38 16.45 11.74
C ALA A 96 -8.90 16.51 12.18
N ASN A 97 -8.26 15.35 12.28
CA ASN A 97 -6.85 15.24 12.65
C ASN A 97 -6.13 14.15 11.82
N ALA A 98 -4.86 13.93 12.11
CA ALA A 98 -3.99 12.99 11.39
C ALA A 98 -3.60 11.75 12.23
N ASP A 99 -4.39 11.42 13.25
CA ASP A 99 -4.07 10.28 14.13
C ASP A 99 -4.00 8.96 13.36
N VAL A 100 -4.87 8.81 12.35
CA VAL A 100 -4.97 7.63 11.46
C VAL A 100 -4.69 7.99 10.01
N THR A 101 -5.30 9.06 9.48
CA THR A 101 -5.22 9.46 8.06
C THR A 101 -5.46 8.28 7.09
N THR A 102 -4.58 8.03 6.11
CA THR A 102 -4.66 6.93 5.15
C THR A 102 -4.06 5.61 5.65
N ASP A 103 -3.44 5.63 6.83
CA ASP A 103 -2.85 4.48 7.52
C ASP A 103 -1.70 3.79 6.74
N GLU A 104 -0.86 4.57 6.05
CA GLU A 104 0.30 4.05 5.31
C GLU A 104 1.28 3.32 6.26
N TYR A 105 1.27 3.65 7.56
CA TYR A 105 2.07 2.94 8.56
C TYR A 105 1.84 1.42 8.53
N HIS A 106 0.59 0.98 8.36
CA HIS A 106 0.24 -0.44 8.24
C HIS A 106 0.07 -0.90 6.79
N ARG A 107 -0.22 0.02 5.87
CA ARG A 107 -0.64 -0.29 4.49
C ARG A 107 0.40 -0.01 3.41
N TYR A 108 1.60 0.45 3.77
CA TYR A 108 2.63 0.86 2.80
C TYR A 108 2.92 -0.15 1.68
N LYS A 109 2.77 -1.46 1.90
CA LYS A 109 2.96 -2.46 0.85
C LYS A 109 1.92 -2.32 -0.27
N GLU A 110 0.66 -2.09 0.09
CA GLU A 110 -0.44 -1.85 -0.85
C GLU A 110 -0.16 -0.60 -1.69
N ASP A 111 0.26 0.49 -1.03
CA ASP A 111 0.54 1.76 -1.68
C ASP A 111 1.76 1.67 -2.63
N VAL A 112 2.83 1.00 -2.21
CA VAL A 112 4.02 0.77 -3.04
C VAL A 112 3.69 -0.14 -4.24
N ASP A 113 2.89 -1.19 -4.04
CA ASP A 113 2.44 -2.06 -5.13
C ASP A 113 1.56 -1.28 -6.13
N LEU A 114 0.73 -0.36 -5.65
CA LEU A 114 -0.07 0.52 -6.49
C LEU A 114 0.82 1.46 -7.32
N MET A 115 1.81 2.12 -6.71
CA MET A 115 2.76 2.98 -7.42
C MET A 115 3.50 2.21 -8.51
N LYS A 116 3.89 0.96 -8.23
CA LYS A 116 4.50 0.08 -9.22
C LYS A 116 3.56 -0.23 -10.38
N SER A 117 2.29 -0.56 -10.09
CA SER A 117 1.29 -0.87 -11.12
C SER A 117 0.97 0.30 -12.05
N LEU A 118 1.12 1.54 -11.54
CA LEU A 118 0.93 2.78 -12.27
C LEU A 118 2.19 3.22 -13.06
N ASN A 119 3.23 2.40 -13.10
CA ASN A 119 4.49 2.65 -13.79
C ASN A 119 5.27 3.87 -13.28
N PHE A 120 5.24 4.17 -11.97
CA PHE A 120 6.16 5.14 -11.36
C PHE A 120 7.56 4.53 -11.16
N ASP A 121 8.58 5.38 -11.19
CA ASP A 121 10.00 5.04 -11.01
C ASP A 121 10.48 5.31 -9.58
N ALA A 122 9.85 6.26 -8.89
CA ALA A 122 10.28 6.74 -7.59
C ALA A 122 9.12 7.11 -6.68
N TYR A 123 9.38 7.11 -5.39
CA TYR A 123 8.47 7.64 -4.38
C TYR A 123 9.23 8.55 -3.43
N ARG A 124 8.76 9.79 -3.34
CA ARG A 124 9.25 10.78 -2.39
C ARG A 124 8.37 10.74 -1.14
N PHE A 125 8.94 10.30 -0.04
CA PHE A 125 8.30 10.31 1.28
C PHE A 125 9.09 11.22 2.22
N SER A 126 8.58 11.46 3.44
CA SER A 126 9.39 12.08 4.49
C SER A 126 9.52 11.16 5.69
N ILE A 127 10.63 11.29 6.41
CA ILE A 127 10.84 10.61 7.68
C ILE A 127 10.36 11.55 8.78
N SER A 128 9.47 11.08 9.65
CA SER A 128 9.02 11.87 10.78
C SER A 128 10.09 11.95 11.85
N TRP A 129 10.59 13.16 12.10
CA TRP A 129 11.66 13.37 13.09
C TRP A 129 11.24 12.84 14.45
N SER A 130 10.02 13.15 14.91
CA SER A 130 9.52 12.70 16.21
C SER A 130 9.21 11.19 16.27
N ARG A 131 9.18 10.49 15.12
CA ARG A 131 9.10 9.02 15.09
C ARG A 131 10.46 8.37 15.30
N ILE A 132 11.56 9.01 14.88
CA ILE A 132 12.93 8.53 15.12
C ILE A 132 13.44 8.95 16.50
N PHE A 133 13.27 10.23 16.85
CA PHE A 133 13.65 10.81 18.13
C PHE A 133 12.40 11.40 18.79
N PRO A 134 11.73 10.71 19.72
CA PRO A 134 10.47 11.18 20.31
C PRO A 134 10.56 12.56 20.96
N ASP A 135 11.70 12.86 21.59
CA ASP A 135 12.00 14.17 22.19
C ASP A 135 12.78 15.10 21.24
N GLY A 136 12.96 14.67 19.98
CA GLY A 136 13.71 15.36 18.93
C GLY A 136 15.24 15.25 19.02
N GLU A 137 15.77 14.78 20.14
CA GLU A 137 17.20 14.53 20.37
C GLU A 137 17.39 13.34 21.32
N GLY A 138 18.59 12.77 21.35
CA GLY A 138 18.95 11.74 22.32
C GLY A 138 18.43 10.35 21.98
N LYS A 139 17.45 9.85 22.74
CA LYS A 139 17.02 8.44 22.65
C LYS A 139 16.33 8.14 21.32
N ILE A 140 16.80 7.11 20.64
CA ILE A 140 16.22 6.60 19.40
C ILE A 140 15.02 5.70 19.72
N ASN A 141 13.97 5.82 18.91
CA ASN A 141 12.86 4.89 18.85
C ASN A 141 13.12 3.84 17.76
N GLU A 142 13.61 2.66 18.17
CA GLU A 142 13.95 1.56 17.26
C GLU A 142 12.76 1.04 16.44
N GLU A 143 11.53 1.12 16.97
CA GLU A 143 10.33 0.73 16.23
C GLU A 143 10.08 1.67 15.05
N GLY A 144 10.28 2.98 15.26
CA GLY A 144 10.23 3.99 14.21
C GLY A 144 11.28 3.76 13.13
N VAL A 145 12.51 3.43 13.53
CA VAL A 145 13.59 3.05 12.60
C VAL A 145 13.20 1.82 11.78
N GLN A 146 12.64 0.80 12.43
CA GLN A 146 12.20 -0.43 11.76
C GLN A 146 11.09 -0.18 10.74
N TYR A 147 10.15 0.74 11.02
CA TYR A 147 9.12 1.13 10.06
C TYR A 147 9.74 1.68 8.77
N TYR A 148 10.64 2.68 8.86
CA TYR A 148 11.26 3.26 7.67
C TYR A 148 12.18 2.28 6.94
N ASN A 149 12.91 1.43 7.66
CA ASN A 149 13.68 0.34 7.03
C ASN A 149 12.76 -0.58 6.22
N ASN A 150 11.63 -1.02 6.80
CA ASN A 150 10.68 -1.89 6.11
C ASN A 150 10.07 -1.22 4.86
N LEU A 151 9.72 0.07 4.94
CA LEU A 151 9.21 0.84 3.81
C LEU A 151 10.26 0.92 2.69
N ILE A 152 11.48 1.35 3.02
CA ILE A 152 12.57 1.53 2.06
C ILE A 152 12.95 0.18 1.41
N ASP A 153 13.10 -0.87 2.21
CA ASP A 153 13.41 -2.21 1.70
C ASP A 153 12.34 -2.72 0.74
N TYR A 154 11.06 -2.46 1.05
CA TYR A 154 9.96 -2.87 0.18
C TYR A 154 9.90 -2.06 -1.12
N MET A 155 10.18 -0.75 -1.07
CA MET A 155 10.29 0.08 -2.28
C MET A 155 11.41 -0.41 -3.21
N ILE A 156 12.60 -0.66 -2.65
CA ILE A 156 13.75 -1.19 -3.41
C ILE A 156 13.40 -2.55 -4.00
N LYS A 157 12.74 -3.42 -3.22
CA LYS A 157 12.26 -4.72 -3.70
C LYS A 157 11.31 -4.62 -4.90
N GLN A 158 10.44 -3.60 -4.93
CA GLN A 158 9.52 -3.34 -6.05
C GLN A 158 10.16 -2.54 -7.21
N GLY A 159 11.43 -2.14 -7.06
CA GLY A 159 12.16 -1.35 -8.05
C GLY A 159 11.71 0.10 -8.11
N LEU A 160 11.25 0.66 -6.99
CA LEU A 160 10.98 2.09 -6.81
C LEU A 160 12.17 2.75 -6.10
N THR A 161 12.62 3.89 -6.61
CA THR A 161 13.72 4.65 -6.01
C THR A 161 13.21 5.48 -4.82
N PRO A 162 13.76 5.32 -3.60
CA PRO A 162 13.40 6.14 -2.46
C PRO A 162 14.02 7.53 -2.52
N TYR A 163 13.18 8.57 -2.40
CA TYR A 163 13.62 9.95 -2.19
C TYR A 163 13.17 10.40 -0.81
N ALA A 164 14.07 10.31 0.17
CA ALA A 164 13.75 10.62 1.57
C ALA A 164 13.91 12.12 1.87
N ASN A 165 12.81 12.76 2.27
CA ASN A 165 12.82 14.10 2.85
C ASN A 165 12.98 14.03 4.38
N LEU A 166 13.87 14.84 4.94
CA LEU A 166 14.18 14.79 6.38
C LEU A 166 13.28 15.67 7.24
N ASN A 167 12.54 16.61 6.64
CA ASN A 167 11.59 17.43 7.40
C ASN A 167 10.41 17.86 6.54
N HIS A 168 9.18 17.64 7.03
CA HIS A 168 7.98 18.13 6.37
C HIS A 168 7.03 18.76 7.39
N TYR A 169 7.47 19.88 8.00
CA TYR A 169 6.73 20.68 8.99
C TYR A 169 6.49 20.01 10.35
N ASP A 170 6.90 18.75 10.52
CA ASP A 170 6.66 17.92 11.69
C ASP A 170 7.80 17.99 12.71
N LEU A 171 8.20 19.21 13.07
CA LEU A 171 9.19 19.46 14.14
C LEU A 171 8.74 18.80 15.45
N PRO A 172 9.59 18.01 16.14
CA PRO A 172 9.28 17.46 17.46
C PRO A 172 8.87 18.57 18.44
N LEU A 173 7.74 18.38 19.11
CA LEU A 173 7.16 19.39 20.01
C LEU A 173 8.11 19.73 21.16
N ALA A 174 8.91 18.75 21.61
CA ALA A 174 9.94 18.94 22.62
C ALA A 174 10.98 20.00 22.20
N LEU A 175 11.43 20.01 20.94
CA LEU A 175 12.37 21.01 20.43
C LEU A 175 11.73 22.39 20.28
N GLN A 176 10.45 22.45 19.86
CA GLN A 176 9.71 23.71 19.85
C GLN A 176 9.64 24.32 21.26
N LYS A 177 9.35 23.52 22.28
CA LYS A 177 9.27 23.97 23.67
C LYS A 177 10.64 24.34 24.26
N LYS A 178 11.66 23.53 23.98
CA LYS A 178 12.99 23.67 24.59
C LYS A 178 13.82 24.78 23.95
N TYR A 179 13.74 24.93 22.62
CA TYR A 179 14.63 25.80 21.85
C TYR A 179 13.90 26.84 21.00
N GLN A 180 12.57 26.98 21.12
CA GLN A 180 11.77 27.82 20.21
C GLN A 180 11.79 27.35 18.75
N GLY A 181 12.12 26.07 18.53
CA GLY A 181 12.14 25.46 17.21
C GLY A 181 13.04 26.21 16.23
N TRP A 182 12.50 26.53 15.06
CA TRP A 182 13.23 27.18 13.97
C TRP A 182 13.72 28.60 14.26
N LEU A 183 13.20 29.27 15.29
CA LEU A 183 13.70 30.58 15.72
C LEU A 183 14.93 30.47 16.62
N GLY A 184 15.17 29.29 17.19
CA GLY A 184 16.31 29.03 18.06
C GLY A 184 17.56 28.67 17.28
N PRO A 185 18.74 29.24 17.61
CA PRO A 185 20.00 28.90 16.94
C PRO A 185 20.48 27.46 17.22
N LYS A 186 19.88 26.78 18.20
CA LYS A 186 20.23 25.39 18.58
C LYS A 186 19.52 24.32 17.77
N ILE A 187 18.76 24.71 16.75
CA ILE A 187 18.10 23.75 15.86
C ILE A 187 19.07 23.16 14.81
N VAL A 188 20.22 23.82 14.59
CA VAL A 188 21.30 23.43 13.68
C VAL A 188 22.32 22.55 14.41
#